data_AF-A0A1Q5HTK5-F1
#
_entry.id   AF-A0A1Q5HTK5-F1
#
_cell.length_a   1.000
_cell.length_b   1.000
_cell.length_c   1.000
_cell.angle_alpha   90.00
_cell.angle_beta   90.00
_cell.angle_gamma   90.00
#
_symmetry.space_group_name_H-M   'P 1'
#
loop_
_entity.id
_entity.type
_entity.pdbx_description
1 polymer ?
#
loop_
_entity_poly.entity_id
_entity_poly.type
_entity_poly.pdbx_seq_one_letter_code
_entity_poly.pdbx_strand_id
1 'polypeptide(L)'
;MRSHEFGFHVSDIAHTAGPLLGDDWRAESGAWGTCGFLLAPDDEEYTIGVLDLGPGCVDRPLCVQDAHGDRRVLPELTIADTLDEIAHVIARTVRDMR
;
A
#
# COMPACT_ATOMS: atom_id res chain seq x y z
N MET A 1 18.11 1.52 4.37
CA MET A 1 17.57 2.83 3.93
C MET A 1 16.20 2.96 4.55
N ARG A 2 16.03 3.83 5.56
CA ARG A 2 14.76 4.00 6.28
C ARG A 2 13.95 5.04 5.50
N SER A 3 12.83 4.65 4.90
CA SER A 3 11.83 5.55 4.33
C SER A 3 11.20 6.33 5.49
N HIS A 4 11.82 7.45 5.88
CA HIS A 4 11.48 8.24 7.07
C HIS A 4 10.20 9.07 6.94
N GLU A 5 9.41 8.91 5.88
CA GLU A 5 8.28 9.81 5.62
C GLU A 5 7.02 9.43 6.38
N PHE A 6 6.64 8.15 6.45
CA PHE A 6 5.40 7.76 7.14
C PHE A 6 5.61 7.32 8.60
N GLY A 7 6.86 7.20 9.09
CA GLY A 7 7.12 6.63 10.42
C GLY A 7 6.86 5.11 10.54
N PHE A 8 6.33 4.47 9.49
CA PHE A 8 6.02 3.05 9.39
C PHE A 8 6.63 2.46 8.10
N HIS A 9 6.81 1.14 8.03
CA HIS A 9 7.18 0.46 6.80
C HIS A 9 5.95 0.22 5.91
N VAL A 10 6.13 0.18 4.58
CA VAL A 10 5.01 -0.10 3.65
C VAL A 10 4.43 -1.50 3.88
N SER A 11 5.24 -2.43 4.37
CA SER A 11 4.78 -3.73 4.83
C SER A 11 3.80 -3.65 6.00
N ASP A 12 3.97 -2.70 6.92
CA ASP A 12 3.07 -2.54 8.07
C ASP A 12 1.67 -2.12 7.61
N ILE A 13 1.61 -1.30 6.55
CA ILE A 13 0.37 -0.92 5.87
C ILE A 13 -0.32 -2.15 5.28
N ALA A 14 0.42 -3.02 4.58
CA ALA A 14 -0.14 -4.25 4.01
C ALA A 14 -0.71 -5.17 5.10
N HIS A 15 0.05 -5.41 6.18
CA HIS A 15 -0.39 -6.25 7.29
C HIS A 15 -1.59 -5.68 8.05
N THR A 16 -1.75 -4.36 8.08
CA THR A 16 -2.91 -3.70 8.70
C THR A 16 -4.12 -3.69 7.77
N ALA A 17 -3.91 -3.58 6.45
CA ALA A 17 -4.97 -3.56 5.45
C ALA A 17 -5.55 -4.96 5.15
N GLY A 18 -4.74 -6.01 5.20
CA GLY A 18 -5.16 -7.39 4.90
C GLY A 18 -6.40 -7.85 5.68
N PRO A 19 -6.42 -7.76 7.02
CA PRO A 19 -7.58 -8.11 7.83
C PRO A 19 -8.84 -7.31 7.50
N LEU A 20 -8.71 -6.08 6.99
CA LEU A 20 -9.86 -5.28 6.57
C LEU A 20 -10.50 -5.82 5.30
N LEU A 21 -9.77 -6.54 4.45
CA LEU A 21 -10.26 -7.10 3.18
C LEU A 21 -10.97 -8.46 3.34
N GLY A 22 -10.66 -9.18 4.41
CA GLY A 22 -11.29 -10.45 4.79
C GLY A 22 -10.26 -11.49 5.25
N ASP A 23 -10.70 -12.49 5.99
CA ASP A 23 -9.83 -13.49 6.63
C ASP A 23 -9.01 -14.34 5.64
N ASP A 24 -9.49 -14.46 4.40
CA ASP A 24 -8.83 -15.24 3.34
C ASP A 24 -7.73 -14.45 2.61
N TRP A 25 -7.61 -13.14 2.87
CA TRP A 25 -6.55 -12.32 2.30
C TRP A 25 -5.24 -12.54 3.04
N ARG A 26 -4.12 -12.51 2.29
CA ARG A 26 -2.78 -12.58 2.88
C ARG A 26 -2.04 -11.28 2.63
N ALA A 27 -1.25 -10.87 3.62
CA ALA A 27 -0.36 -9.73 3.49
C ALA A 27 1.09 -10.22 3.53
N GLU A 28 1.92 -9.73 2.61
CA GLU A 28 3.35 -10.04 2.58
C GLU A 28 4.19 -8.76 2.55
N SER A 29 5.38 -8.85 3.14
CA SER A 29 6.35 -7.76 3.15
C SER A 29 7.22 -7.85 1.91
N GLY A 30 7.29 -6.76 1.15
CA GLY A 30 8.20 -6.67 0.03
C GLY A 30 9.65 -6.36 0.42
N ALA A 31 10.52 -6.33 -0.59
CA ALA A 31 11.96 -6.17 -0.40
C ALA A 31 12.28 -4.93 0.44
N TRP A 32 13.03 -5.11 1.52
CA TRP A 32 13.49 -4.04 2.42
C TRP A 32 12.38 -3.11 2.99
N GLY A 33 11.12 -3.57 3.00
CA GLY A 33 9.98 -2.80 3.52
C GLY A 33 9.61 -1.57 2.68
N THR A 34 10.07 -1.50 1.43
CA THR A 34 9.71 -0.42 0.49
C THR A 34 8.41 -0.67 -0.25
N CYS A 35 7.94 -1.91 -0.24
CA CYS A 35 6.63 -2.31 -0.74
C CYS A 35 6.00 -3.35 0.19
N GLY A 36 4.70 -3.56 0.02
CA GLY A 36 3.92 -4.63 0.63
C GLY A 36 2.97 -5.23 -0.39
N PHE A 37 2.56 -6.46 -0.18
CA PHE A 37 1.66 -7.18 -1.08
C PHE A 37 0.39 -7.59 -0.35
N LEU A 38 -0.73 -7.49 -1.03
CA LEU A 38 -2.02 -8.03 -0.62
C LEU A 38 -2.42 -9.08 -1.64
N LEU A 39 -2.55 -10.33 -1.20
CA LEU A 39 -2.91 -11.48 -2.02
C LEU A 39 -4.37 -11.82 -1.74
N ALA A 40 -5.18 -11.77 -2.79
CA ALA A 40 -6.58 -12.15 -2.75
C ALA A 40 -6.74 -13.68 -2.72
N PRO A 41 -7.93 -14.20 -2.37
CA PRO A 41 -8.18 -15.64 -2.29
C PRO A 41 -8.04 -16.40 -3.63
N ASP A 42 -8.10 -15.68 -4.75
CA ASP A 42 -7.91 -16.17 -6.11
C ASP A 42 -6.48 -15.95 -6.64
N ASP A 43 -5.52 -15.76 -5.73
CA ASP A 43 -4.10 -15.52 -6.01
C ASP A 43 -3.80 -14.24 -6.81
N GLU A 44 -4.78 -13.32 -6.92
CA GLU A 44 -4.54 -11.98 -7.46
C GLU A 44 -3.72 -11.13 -6.48
N GLU A 45 -2.63 -10.55 -6.96
CA GLU A 45 -1.72 -9.75 -6.15
C GLU A 45 -1.94 -8.25 -6.36
N TYR A 46 -2.02 -7.52 -5.26
CA TYR A 46 -1.99 -6.06 -5.23
C TYR A 46 -0.71 -5.59 -4.54
N THR A 47 0.11 -4.82 -5.24
CA THR A 47 1.33 -4.22 -4.70
C THR A 47 1.03 -2.83 -4.14
N ILE A 48 1.34 -2.64 -2.85
CA ILE A 48 1.38 -1.33 -2.20
C ILE A 48 2.81 -0.82 -2.27
N GLY A 49 2.99 0.41 -2.74
CA GLY A 49 4.28 1.05 -2.85
C GLY A 49 4.20 2.54 -2.69
N VAL A 50 5.36 3.17 -2.72
CA VAL A 50 5.49 4.63 -2.79
C VAL A 50 5.86 4.98 -4.23
N LEU A 51 5.14 5.93 -4.82
CA LEU A 51 5.46 6.40 -6.16
C LEU A 51 6.70 7.28 -6.11
N ASP A 52 7.78 6.82 -6.76
CA ASP A 52 8.96 7.65 -6.98
C ASP A 52 8.71 8.57 -8.17
N LEU A 53 8.52 9.86 -7.88
CA LEU A 53 8.33 10.92 -8.88
C LEU A 53 9.66 11.54 -9.36
N GLY A 54 10.79 11.03 -8.86
CA GLY A 54 12.13 11.50 -9.21
C GLY A 54 12.68 12.54 -8.23
N PRO A 55 13.95 12.95 -8.45
CA PRO A 55 14.66 13.83 -7.53
C PRO A 55 14.03 15.22 -7.51
N GLY A 56 13.58 15.66 -6.33
CA GLY A 56 13.00 17.00 -6.10
C GLY A 56 11.51 17.01 -5.79
N CYS A 57 10.82 15.88 -5.92
CA CYS A 57 9.46 15.73 -5.40
C CYS A 57 9.53 15.45 -3.90
N VAL A 58 9.03 16.40 -3.11
CA VAL A 58 8.90 16.26 -1.65
C VAL A 58 7.75 15.32 -1.31
N ASP A 59 6.71 15.32 -2.13
CA ASP A 59 5.56 14.44 -1.97
C ASP A 59 5.79 13.15 -2.75
N ARG A 60 5.83 12.03 -2.03
CA ARG A 60 5.90 10.68 -2.59
C ARG A 60 4.63 9.93 -2.20
N PRO A 61 3.56 10.04 -3.00
CA PRO A 61 2.27 9.48 -2.62
C PRO A 61 2.33 7.95 -2.61
N LEU A 62 1.51 7.34 -1.77
CA LEU A 62 1.28 5.90 -1.80
C LEU A 62 0.53 5.54 -3.09
N CYS A 63 0.77 4.34 -3.58
CA CYS A 63 0.02 3.78 -4.69
C CYS A 63 -0.26 2.29 -4.48
N VAL A 64 -1.39 1.86 -5.01
CA VAL A 64 -1.77 0.45 -5.15
C VAL A 64 -1.71 0.10 -6.63
N GLN A 65 -1.13 -1.05 -6.95
CA GLN A 65 -1.07 -1.58 -8.31
C GLN A 65 -1.61 -3.02 -8.32
N ASP A 66 -2.50 -3.35 -9.25
CA ASP A 66 -2.97 -4.73 -9.44
C ASP A 66 -1.99 -5.58 -10.28
N ALA A 67 -2.28 -6.87 -10.41
CA ALA A 67 -1.50 -7.81 -11.20
C ALA A 67 -1.50 -7.50 -12.71
N HIS A 68 -2.45 -6.69 -13.19
CA HIS A 68 -2.56 -6.27 -14.59
C HIS A 68 -1.78 -4.98 -14.90
N GLY A 69 -1.26 -4.32 -13.86
CA GLY A 69 -0.51 -3.08 -13.96
C GLY A 69 -1.35 -1.82 -13.84
N ASP A 70 -2.67 -1.89 -13.62
CA ASP A 70 -3.47 -0.70 -13.26
C ASP A 70 -2.98 -0.19 -11.90
N ARG A 71 -2.68 1.11 -11.85
CA ARG A 71 -2.09 1.76 -10.70
C ARG A 71 -2.98 2.91 -10.25
N ARG A 72 -3.38 2.85 -8.98
CA ARG A 72 -4.09 3.92 -8.29
C ARG A 72 -3.16 4.64 -7.34
N VAL A 73 -2.96 5.93 -7.60
CA VAL A 73 -2.20 6.83 -6.73
C VAL A 73 -3.14 7.41 -5.69
N LEU A 74 -2.68 7.51 -4.45
CA LEU A 74 -3.43 7.98 -3.29
C LEU A 74 -2.82 9.29 -2.78
N PRO A 75 -3.01 10.41 -3.50
CA PRO A 75 -2.45 11.71 -3.11
C PRO A 75 -3.09 12.29 -1.85
N GLU A 76 -4.25 11.77 -1.43
CA GLU A 76 -4.94 12.17 -0.21
C GLU A 76 -4.25 11.67 1.07
N LEU A 77 -3.40 10.65 0.96
CA LEU A 77 -2.67 10.10 2.10
C LEU A 77 -1.37 10.86 2.31
N THR A 78 -1.15 11.25 3.55
CA THR A 78 -0.05 12.09 4.01
C THR A 78 0.68 11.43 5.18
N ILE A 79 1.84 11.99 5.51
CA ILE A 79 2.65 11.55 6.66
C ILE A 79 1.98 11.80 8.02
N ALA A 80 0.90 12.59 8.05
CA ALA A 80 0.15 12.87 9.26
C ALA A 80 -0.92 11.81 9.55
N ASP A 81 -1.29 11.01 8.55
CA ASP A 81 -2.30 9.97 8.69
C ASP A 81 -1.78 8.80 9.50
N THR A 82 -2.67 8.23 10.32
CA THR A 82 -2.36 7.05 11.10
C THR A 82 -2.31 5.80 10.23
N LEU A 83 -1.62 4.77 10.71
CA LEU A 83 -1.54 3.48 10.02
C LEU A 83 -2.93 2.88 9.74
N ASP A 84 -3.87 3.04 10.67
CA ASP A 84 -5.24 2.56 10.52
C ASP A 84 -6.00 3.33 9.43
N GLU A 85 -5.87 4.66 9.38
CA GLU A 85 -6.48 5.50 8.33
C GLU A 85 -5.95 5.12 6.94
N ILE A 86 -4.62 4.98 6.84
CA ILE A 86 -3.95 4.53 5.61
C ILE A 86 -4.45 3.14 5.19
N ALA A 87 -4.51 2.19 6.14
CA ALA A 87 -4.96 0.83 5.87
C ALA A 87 -6.41 0.77 5.36
N HIS A 88 -7.31 1.60 5.90
CA HIS A 88 -8.69 1.68 5.43
C HIS A 88 -8.80 2.22 4.01
N VAL A 89 -8.02 3.25 3.66
CA VAL A 89 -7.99 3.78 2.30
C VAL A 89 -7.45 2.73 1.34
N ILE A 90 -6.35 2.06 1.66
CA ILE A 90 -5.79 0.96 0.86
C ILE A 90 -6.83 -0.15 0.64
N ALA A 91 -7.46 -0.63 1.71
CA ALA A 91 -8.47 -1.70 1.62
C ALA A 91 -9.70 -1.27 0.81
N ARG A 92 -10.06 0.02 0.83
CA ARG A 92 -11.12 0.55 -0.03
C ARG A 92 -10.67 0.57 -1.49
N THR A 93 -9.48 1.09 -1.78
CA THR A 93 -8.96 1.17 -3.16
C THR A 93 -8.84 -0.21 -3.79
N VAL A 94 -8.34 -1.20 -3.07
CA VAL A 94 -8.25 -2.59 -3.56
C VAL A 94 -9.64 -3.14 -3.91
N ARG A 95 -10.66 -2.87 -3.09
CA ARG A 95 -12.05 -3.26 -3.42
C ARG A 95 -12.61 -2.56 -4.63
N ASP A 96 -12.27 -1.29 -4.84
CA ASP A 96 -12.73 -0.51 -5.99
C ASP A 96 -12.04 -0.94 -7.30
N MET A 97 -10.86 -1.58 -7.21
CA MET A 97 -10.10 -2.10 -8.36
C MET A 97 -10.54 -3.50 -8.81
N ARG A 98 -11.27 -4.24 -7.97
CA ARG A 98 -11.74 -5.61 -8.22
C ARG A 98 -13.19 -5.62 -8.73
#